data_AF-A0A830GF67-F1
#
_entry.id   AF-A0A830GF67-F1
#
_cell.length_a   1.000
_cell.length_b   1.000
_cell.length_c   1.000
_cell.angle_alpha   90.00
_cell.angle_beta   90.00
_cell.angle_gamma   90.00
#
_symmetry.space_group_name_H-M   'P 1'
#
loop_
_entity.id
_entity.type
_entity.pdbx_description
1 polymer ?
#
loop_
_entity_poly.entity_id
_entity_poly.type
_entity_poly.pdbx_seq_one_letter_code
_entity_poly.pdbx_strand_id
1 'polypeptide(L)'
;MSTHDTLADKASAKIAKRAQYEAFEFDVPEPGTVRVRNASYGVDADEHTYDVTIQHGDAVACTCPADEYGNGPCKHRVAASTTSAVLAAATPEVAPDGGATTRTPPETESETDDSLPEITHHVEPPAQGGEHYIRCEGCGVEVLGGDTSRLPHKDGCPHTPEGE
;
A
#
# COMPACT_ATOMS: atom_id res chain seq x y z
N MET A 1 -0.46 -12.69 31.44
CA MET A 1 0.10 -11.89 30.34
C MET A 1 0.44 -12.86 29.23
N SER A 2 -0.55 -13.25 28.41
CA SER A 2 -0.31 -14.16 27.29
C SER A 2 0.44 -13.38 26.23
N THR A 3 1.73 -13.67 26.08
CA THR A 3 2.52 -13.25 24.93
C THR A 3 1.91 -13.94 23.72
N HIS A 4 1.05 -13.23 22.99
CA HIS A 4 0.62 -13.67 21.66
C HIS A 4 1.88 -13.63 20.79
N ASP A 5 2.46 -14.80 20.59
CA ASP A 5 3.60 -15.09 19.73
C ASP A 5 3.16 -14.86 18.27
N THR A 6 3.21 -13.60 17.86
CA THR A 6 2.78 -13.16 16.52
C THR A 6 3.72 -13.67 15.45
N LEU A 7 3.23 -13.79 14.22
CA LEU A 7 4.06 -14.19 13.08
C LEU A 7 5.27 -13.26 12.85
N ALA A 8 5.16 -11.99 13.26
CA ALA A 8 6.24 -11.03 13.21
C ALA A 8 7.36 -11.32 14.22
N ASP A 9 7.06 -11.91 15.38
CA ASP A 9 8.05 -12.30 16.40
C ASP A 9 8.88 -13.51 15.95
N LYS A 10 8.25 -14.42 15.19
CA LYS A 10 8.91 -15.57 14.52
C LYS A 10 9.77 -15.16 13.33
N ALA A 11 9.51 -13.99 12.76
CA ALA A 11 10.27 -13.47 11.64
C ALA A 11 11.56 -12.82 12.13
N SER A 12 12.62 -12.86 11.31
CA SER A 12 13.79 -12.04 11.62
C SER A 12 13.43 -10.55 11.60
N ALA A 13 14.05 -9.75 12.48
CA ALA A 13 13.77 -8.30 12.57
C ALA A 13 13.88 -7.56 11.22
N LYS A 14 14.78 -8.03 10.33
CA LYS A 14 14.92 -7.50 8.97
C LYS A 14 13.69 -7.82 8.11
N ILE A 15 13.16 -9.04 8.20
CA ILE A 15 11.94 -9.46 7.48
C ILE A 15 10.73 -8.69 8.00
N ALA A 16 10.58 -8.57 9.33
CA ALA A 16 9.49 -7.81 9.93
C ALA A 16 9.50 -6.33 9.50
N LYS A 17 10.67 -5.68 9.50
CA LYS A 17 10.79 -4.30 9.03
C LYS A 17 10.44 -4.17 7.54
N ARG A 18 10.90 -5.10 6.70
CA ARG A 18 10.55 -5.08 5.27
C ARG A 18 9.07 -5.33 5.02
N ALA A 19 8.44 -6.21 5.79
CA ALA A 19 6.99 -6.44 5.73
C ALA A 19 6.18 -5.17 6.04
N GLN A 20 6.69 -4.30 6.91
CA GLN A 20 6.04 -3.04 7.29
C GLN A 20 6.31 -1.87 6.35
N TYR A 21 7.51 -1.80 5.75
CA TYR A 21 7.96 -0.66 4.95
C TYR A 21 7.81 -0.85 3.44
N GLU A 22 7.70 -2.08 2.94
CA GLU A 22 7.46 -2.31 1.50
C GLU A 22 5.99 -2.11 1.14
N ALA A 23 5.74 -1.58 -0.05
CA ALA A 23 4.40 -1.42 -0.58
C ALA A 23 3.87 -2.80 -1.02
N PHE A 24 2.95 -3.36 -0.23
CA PHE A 24 2.22 -4.58 -0.57
C PHE A 24 0.78 -4.24 -0.91
N GLU A 25 0.34 -4.74 -2.04
CA GLU A 25 -1.06 -4.76 -2.45
C GLU A 25 -1.63 -6.14 -2.10
N PHE A 26 -2.84 -6.15 -1.54
CA PHE A 26 -3.48 -7.36 -1.05
C PHE A 26 -4.82 -7.54 -1.76
N ASP A 27 -5.06 -8.74 -2.26
CA ASP A 27 -6.34 -9.17 -2.81
C ASP A 27 -6.78 -10.46 -2.10
N VAL A 28 -8.08 -10.61 -1.85
CA VAL A 28 -8.63 -11.78 -1.15
C VAL A 28 -9.61 -12.46 -2.10
N PRO A 29 -9.11 -13.32 -3.02
CA PRO A 29 -9.94 -13.95 -4.04
C PRO A 29 -10.98 -14.90 -3.43
N GLU A 30 -10.63 -15.53 -2.31
CA GLU A 30 -11.50 -16.46 -1.58
C GLU A 30 -11.13 -16.49 -0.08
N PRO A 31 -12.08 -16.82 0.81
CA PRO A 31 -11.80 -16.98 2.23
C PRO A 31 -10.70 -18.00 2.47
N GLY A 32 -9.73 -17.66 3.32
CA GLY A 32 -8.56 -18.49 3.63
C GLY A 32 -7.38 -18.31 2.69
N THR A 33 -7.50 -17.49 1.63
CA THR A 33 -6.41 -17.21 0.69
C THR A 33 -6.24 -15.71 0.48
N VAL A 34 -5.02 -15.20 0.70
CA VAL A 34 -4.65 -13.81 0.47
C VAL A 34 -3.59 -13.75 -0.61
N ARG A 35 -3.89 -13.08 -1.72
CA ARG A 35 -2.93 -12.76 -2.76
C ARG A 35 -2.17 -11.50 -2.39
N VAL A 36 -0.85 -11.60 -2.33
CA VAL A 36 0.06 -10.52 -1.96
C VAL A 36 0.91 -10.17 -3.16
N ARG A 37 0.85 -8.92 -3.60
CA ARG A 37 1.66 -8.38 -4.69
C ARG A 37 2.60 -7.31 -4.15
N ASN A 38 3.89 -7.42 -4.46
CA ASN A 38 4.85 -6.39 -4.05
C ASN A 38 4.93 -5.27 -5.09
N ALA A 39 4.21 -4.17 -4.83
CA ALA A 39 4.19 -3.00 -5.70
C ALA A 39 5.53 -2.25 -5.76
N SER A 40 6.49 -2.57 -4.88
CA SER A 40 7.83 -1.95 -4.91
C SER A 40 8.64 -2.31 -6.17
N TYR A 41 8.21 -3.32 -6.94
CA TYR A 41 8.84 -3.72 -8.20
C TYR A 41 8.24 -3.03 -9.43
N GLY A 42 7.27 -2.12 -9.27
CA GLY A 42 6.73 -1.32 -10.39
C GLY A 42 6.11 -2.17 -11.48
N VAL A 43 6.62 -2.09 -12.71
CA VAL A 43 6.12 -2.85 -13.87
C VAL A 43 6.24 -4.36 -13.71
N ASP A 44 7.20 -4.84 -12.91
CA ASP A 44 7.41 -6.27 -12.65
C ASP A 44 6.64 -6.75 -11.40
N ALA A 45 5.78 -5.90 -10.82
CA ALA A 45 5.02 -6.25 -9.61
C ALA A 45 4.13 -7.47 -9.83
N ASP A 46 3.59 -7.69 -11.03
CA ASP A 46 2.79 -8.88 -11.38
C ASP A 46 3.57 -10.18 -11.23
N GLU A 47 4.86 -10.20 -11.60
CA GLU A 47 5.74 -11.37 -11.43
C GLU A 47 6.06 -11.66 -9.96
N HIS A 48 5.77 -10.70 -9.07
CA HIS A 48 5.96 -10.78 -7.63
C HIS A 48 4.63 -10.89 -6.88
N THR A 49 3.68 -11.58 -7.49
CA THR A 49 2.39 -11.95 -6.88
C THR A 49 2.47 -13.36 -6.30
N TYR A 50 2.14 -13.49 -5.01
CA TYR A 50 2.15 -14.77 -4.30
C TYR A 50 0.89 -14.96 -3.48
N ASP A 51 0.41 -16.20 -3.38
CA ASP A 51 -0.76 -16.54 -2.57
C ASP A 51 -0.29 -17.00 -1.17
N VAL A 52 -0.93 -16.45 -0.15
CA VAL A 52 -0.70 -16.74 1.26
C VAL A 52 -1.93 -17.47 1.80
N THR A 53 -1.72 -18.65 2.36
CA THR A 53 -2.79 -19.43 2.98
C THR A 53 -2.98 -18.97 4.43
N ILE A 54 -4.20 -18.57 4.76
CA ILE A 54 -4.64 -18.20 6.11
C ILE A 54 -5.44 -19.34 6.70
N GLN A 55 -5.03 -19.83 7.87
CA GLN A 55 -5.78 -20.82 8.65
C GLN A 55 -5.93 -20.34 10.08
N HIS A 56 -7.15 -20.39 10.61
CA HIS A 56 -7.46 -19.98 11.98
C HIS A 56 -7.03 -18.55 12.35
N GLY A 57 -6.91 -17.64 11.36
CA GLY A 57 -6.43 -16.28 11.58
C GLY A 57 -4.91 -16.15 11.59
N ASP A 58 -4.18 -17.15 11.12
CA ASP A 58 -2.73 -17.12 11.00
C ASP A 58 -2.28 -17.44 9.57
N ALA A 59 -1.26 -16.72 9.07
CA ALA A 59 -0.66 -17.03 7.78
C ALA A 59 0.28 -18.24 7.91
N VAL A 60 -0.18 -19.40 7.46
CA VAL A 60 0.49 -20.68 7.67
C VAL A 60 1.47 -21.05 6.56
N ALA A 61 1.22 -20.61 5.33
CA ALA A 61 2.03 -20.93 4.16
C ALA A 61 1.98 -19.81 3.11
N CYS A 62 2.97 -19.77 2.22
CA CYS A 62 3.00 -18.86 1.08
C CYS A 62 3.66 -19.52 -0.14
N THR A 63 3.19 -19.19 -1.35
CA THR A 63 3.76 -19.74 -2.60
C THR A 63 5.09 -19.10 -3.02
N CYS A 64 5.64 -18.18 -2.22
CA CYS A 64 6.88 -17.50 -2.56
C CYS A 64 8.12 -18.37 -2.28
N PRO A 65 9.24 -18.16 -3.01
CA PRO A 65 10.48 -18.92 -2.80
C PRO A 65 11.04 -18.79 -1.37
N ALA A 66 10.79 -17.65 -0.72
CA ALA A 66 11.26 -17.43 0.65
C ALA A 66 10.53 -18.29 1.69
N ASP A 67 9.33 -18.81 1.39
CA ASP A 67 8.62 -19.75 2.26
C ASP A 67 9.07 -21.19 1.98
N GLU A 68 9.35 -21.53 0.71
CA GLU A 68 9.83 -22.86 0.28
C GLU A 68 11.24 -23.17 0.80
N TYR A 69 12.16 -22.21 0.70
CA TYR A 69 13.58 -22.41 1.06
C TYR A 69 13.97 -21.76 2.39
N GLY A 70 13.08 -20.96 3.00
CA GLY A 70 13.39 -20.19 4.20
C GLY A 70 13.18 -20.95 5.50
N ASN A 71 13.93 -20.59 6.54
CA ASN A 71 13.78 -21.16 7.89
C ASN A 71 12.86 -20.29 8.79
N GLY A 72 11.77 -19.76 8.24
CA GLY A 72 10.86 -18.88 8.99
C GLY A 72 9.81 -18.20 8.11
N PRO A 73 8.87 -17.44 8.71
CA PRO A 73 7.81 -16.78 7.97
C PRO A 73 8.40 -15.75 7.00
N CYS A 74 7.98 -15.86 5.74
CA CYS A 74 8.36 -14.90 4.71
C CYS A 74 7.71 -13.53 4.96
N LYS A 75 8.25 -12.49 4.32
CA LYS A 75 7.71 -11.13 4.44
C LYS A 75 6.23 -11.02 4.06
N HIS A 76 5.75 -11.83 3.11
CA HIS A 76 4.36 -11.83 2.67
C HIS A 76 3.41 -12.35 3.75
N ARG A 77 3.78 -13.45 4.41
CA ARG A 77 3.02 -13.98 5.55
C ARG A 77 2.97 -13.00 6.71
N VAL A 78 4.11 -12.36 7.02
CA VAL A 78 4.17 -11.33 8.06
C VAL A 78 3.28 -10.15 7.69
N ALA A 79 3.38 -9.64 6.46
CA ALA A 79 2.59 -8.50 6.00
C ALA A 79 1.08 -8.79 6.03
N ALA A 80 0.66 -9.97 5.55
CA ALA A 80 -0.74 -10.40 5.61
C ALA A 80 -1.25 -10.54 7.06
N SER A 81 -0.43 -11.09 7.97
CA SER A 81 -0.80 -11.23 9.38
C SER A 81 -0.79 -9.92 10.17
N THR A 82 0.01 -8.93 9.78
CA THR A 82 0.03 -7.61 10.44
C THR A 82 -1.07 -6.69 9.95
N THR A 83 -1.61 -6.91 8.75
CA THR A 83 -2.71 -6.13 8.20
C THR A 83 -4.04 -6.72 8.65
N SER A 84 -4.56 -6.21 9.76
CA SER A 84 -5.80 -6.70 10.39
C SER A 84 -7.00 -6.75 9.44
N ALA A 85 -7.15 -5.79 8.52
CA ALA A 85 -8.23 -5.77 7.53
C ALA A 85 -8.15 -6.96 6.55
N VAL A 86 -6.93 -7.30 6.10
CA VAL A 86 -6.69 -8.43 5.18
C VAL A 86 -6.90 -9.75 5.89
N LEU A 87 -6.41 -9.85 7.13
CA LEU A 87 -6.58 -11.04 7.95
C LEU A 87 -8.07 -11.31 8.24
N ALA A 88 -8.83 -10.27 8.61
CA ALA A 88 -10.28 -10.36 8.85
C ALA A 88 -11.07 -10.72 7.59
N ALA A 89 -10.68 -10.17 6.42
CA ALA A 89 -11.32 -10.52 5.15
C ALA A 89 -11.07 -11.99 4.75
N ALA A 90 -9.89 -12.53 5.09
CA ALA A 90 -9.52 -13.91 4.80
C ALA A 90 -10.05 -14.90 5.84
N THR A 91 -10.36 -14.46 7.07
CA THR A 91 -10.99 -15.32 8.08
C THR A 91 -12.51 -15.30 7.92
N PRO A 92 -13.17 -16.44 7.68
CA PRO A 92 -14.62 -16.50 7.72
C PRO A 92 -15.09 -16.35 9.18
N GLU A 93 -15.25 -15.13 9.63
CA GLU A 93 -15.97 -14.82 10.85
C GLU A 93 -17.48 -14.86 10.59
N VAL A 94 -18.20 -15.63 11.41
CA VAL A 94 -19.66 -15.72 11.35
C VAL A 94 -20.23 -14.31 11.48
N ALA A 95 -20.80 -13.81 10.38
CA ALA A 95 -21.36 -12.48 10.28
C ALA A 95 -22.42 -12.24 11.36
N PRO A 96 -22.41 -11.11 12.08
CA PRO A 96 -23.67 -10.47 12.40
C PRO A 96 -24.25 -9.89 11.11
N ASP A 97 -25.48 -10.26 10.76
CA ASP A 97 -26.29 -9.61 9.72
C ASP A 97 -26.39 -8.10 10.02
N GLY A 98 -25.46 -7.32 9.48
CA GLY A 98 -25.19 -5.97 9.98
C GLY A 98 -24.75 -4.99 8.90
N GLY A 99 -25.48 -4.95 7.78
CA GLY A 99 -25.55 -3.79 6.88
C GLY A 99 -24.31 -3.54 6.02
N ALA A 100 -24.42 -3.85 4.73
CA ALA A 100 -23.49 -3.36 3.73
C ALA A 100 -23.43 -1.82 3.74
N THR A 101 -22.25 -1.27 3.97
CA THR A 101 -21.86 -0.01 3.34
C THR A 101 -21.00 -0.34 2.13
N THR A 102 -21.65 -0.72 1.03
CA THR A 102 -21.16 -0.35 -0.30
C THR A 102 -21.20 1.18 -0.36
N ARG A 103 -20.12 1.83 0.07
CA ARG A 103 -19.78 3.13 -0.49
C ARG A 103 -18.89 2.85 -1.68
N THR A 104 -19.53 2.59 -2.80
CA THR A 104 -19.05 3.04 -4.11
C THR A 104 -18.71 4.53 -3.96
N PRO A 105 -17.44 4.96 -4.06
CA PRO A 105 -17.18 6.26 -4.66
C PRO A 105 -17.69 6.14 -6.10
N PRO A 106 -18.49 7.10 -6.61
CA PRO A 106 -18.82 7.09 -8.01
C PRO A 106 -17.52 6.98 -8.82
N GLU A 107 -17.54 6.07 -9.77
CA GLU A 107 -16.72 6.12 -10.95
C GLU A 107 -16.87 7.54 -11.51
N THR A 108 -15.92 8.42 -11.19
CA THR A 108 -15.61 9.54 -12.07
C THR A 108 -14.36 9.12 -12.81
N GLU A 109 -14.61 8.40 -13.91
CA GLU A 109 -13.90 8.55 -15.18
C GLU A 109 -12.66 9.46 -15.09
N SER A 110 -11.48 8.84 -15.05
CA SER A 110 -10.23 9.52 -15.37
C SER A 110 -9.70 8.87 -16.64
N GLU A 111 -10.38 9.13 -17.75
CA GLU A 111 -9.78 8.95 -19.07
C GLU A 111 -9.05 10.23 -19.45
N THR A 112 -7.85 10.07 -20.01
CA THR A 112 -6.95 11.08 -20.64
C THR A 112 -6.15 11.90 -19.60
N ASP A 113 -4.83 11.93 -19.59
CA ASP A 113 -3.89 12.03 -20.71
C ASP A 113 -2.48 11.63 -20.26
N ASP A 114 -1.93 10.61 -20.92
CA ASP A 114 -0.52 10.25 -20.90
C ASP A 114 0.27 11.38 -21.60
N SER A 115 0.85 12.33 -20.86
CA SER A 115 2.02 13.17 -21.24
C SER A 115 2.13 14.55 -20.56
N LEU A 116 1.76 14.71 -19.28
CA LEU A 116 2.19 15.90 -18.51
C LEU A 116 2.88 15.49 -17.22
N PRO A 117 4.00 16.13 -16.81
CA PRO A 117 4.64 15.79 -15.55
C PRO A 117 3.67 16.00 -14.39
N GLU A 118 3.67 15.09 -13.43
CA GLU A 118 2.60 15.02 -12.45
C GLU A 118 2.86 16.01 -11.31
N ILE A 119 1.93 16.93 -11.06
CA ILE A 119 1.89 17.66 -9.79
C ILE A 119 1.38 16.69 -8.74
N THR A 120 2.21 16.39 -7.74
CA THR A 120 1.96 15.37 -6.73
C THR A 120 1.58 15.99 -5.37
N HIS A 121 0.68 15.34 -4.64
CA HIS A 121 0.21 15.79 -3.33
C HIS A 121 0.86 14.95 -2.24
N HIS A 122 1.38 15.61 -1.21
CA HIS A 122 2.10 14.98 -0.12
C HIS A 122 1.62 15.50 1.23
N VAL A 123 1.90 14.74 2.28
CA VAL A 123 1.63 15.13 3.67
C VAL A 123 2.94 15.06 4.43
N GLU A 124 3.32 16.14 5.09
CA GLU A 124 4.53 16.14 5.89
C GLU A 124 4.45 15.12 7.02
N PRO A 125 5.59 14.55 7.46
CA PRO A 125 5.61 13.70 8.63
C PRO A 125 5.03 14.43 9.85
N PRO A 126 4.29 13.74 10.74
CA PRO A 126 3.71 14.36 11.93
C PRO A 126 4.75 14.97 12.88
N ALA A 127 6.02 14.57 12.77
CA ALA A 127 7.14 15.16 13.50
C ALA A 127 7.50 16.58 13.03
N GLN A 128 7.07 16.98 11.82
CA GLN A 128 7.36 18.28 11.21
C GLN A 128 6.12 19.20 11.09
N GLY A 129 4.93 18.69 11.39
CA GLY A 129 3.71 19.51 11.42
C GLY A 129 2.48 18.82 10.82
N GLY A 130 2.67 17.78 10.00
CA GLY A 130 1.56 17.03 9.40
C GLY A 130 0.77 17.79 8.34
N GLU A 131 1.29 18.89 7.82
CA GLU A 131 0.57 19.75 6.88
C GLU A 131 0.65 19.19 5.46
N HIS A 132 -0.39 19.46 4.68
CA HIS A 132 -0.46 19.04 3.28
C HIS A 132 0.37 19.99 2.42
N TYR A 133 1.16 19.43 1.50
CA TYR A 133 1.94 20.20 0.55
C TYR A 133 1.84 19.62 -0.86
N ILE A 134 2.04 20.49 -1.85
CA ILE A 134 1.98 20.14 -3.26
C ILE A 134 3.39 20.31 -3.85
N ARG A 135 3.84 19.32 -4.62
CA ARG A 135 5.14 19.32 -5.30
C ARG A 135 4.96 19.16 -6.79
N CYS A 136 5.63 20.01 -7.57
CA CYS A 136 5.74 19.80 -9.01
C CYS A 136 6.96 18.92 -9.31
N GLU A 137 6.77 17.74 -9.90
CA GLU A 137 7.90 16.88 -10.30
C GLU A 137 8.68 17.47 -11.49
N GLY A 138 8.07 18.35 -12.28
CA GLY A 138 8.72 19.04 -13.40
C GLY A 138 9.74 20.11 -12.99
N CYS A 139 9.50 20.82 -11.87
CA CYS A 139 10.40 21.91 -11.42
C CYS A 139 10.91 21.78 -9.98
N GLY A 140 10.44 20.79 -9.22
CA GLY A 140 10.82 20.55 -7.83
C GLY A 140 10.34 21.62 -6.84
N VAL A 141 9.40 22.48 -7.23
CA VAL A 141 8.85 23.52 -6.34
C VAL A 141 7.76 22.90 -5.47
N GLU A 142 7.83 23.23 -4.18
CA GLU A 142 6.93 22.76 -3.14
C GLU A 142 6.22 23.95 -2.49
N VAL A 143 4.90 23.84 -2.28
CA VAL A 143 4.11 24.85 -1.56
C VAL A 143 3.26 24.18 -0.50
N LEU A 144 3.36 24.72 0.71
CA LEU A 144 2.57 24.31 1.88
C LEU A 144 1.16 24.91 1.77
N GLY A 145 0.13 24.08 1.89
CA GLY A 145 -1.26 24.51 2.08
C GLY A 145 -1.92 25.32 0.95
N GLY A 146 -1.39 25.28 -0.28
CA GLY A 146 -1.93 26.02 -1.43
C GLY A 146 -2.64 25.13 -2.45
N ASP A 147 -3.65 25.65 -3.15
CA ASP A 147 -4.25 25.00 -4.31
C ASP A 147 -3.28 24.96 -5.50
N THR A 148 -3.40 23.95 -6.38
CA THR A 148 -2.55 23.80 -7.59
C THR A 148 -2.55 25.02 -8.50
N SER A 149 -3.63 25.82 -8.49
CA SER A 149 -3.78 27.05 -9.29
C SER A 149 -2.85 28.19 -8.87
N ARG A 150 -2.19 28.11 -7.70
CA ARG A 150 -1.24 29.13 -7.21
C ARG A 150 0.17 28.59 -6.99
N LEU A 151 0.47 27.40 -7.49
CA LEU A 151 1.80 26.82 -7.39
C LEU A 151 2.77 27.63 -8.28
N PRO A 152 3.76 28.34 -7.71
CA PRO A 152 4.73 29.09 -8.49
C PRO A 152 5.68 28.10 -9.16
N HIS A 153 5.65 28.05 -10.48
CA HIS A 153 6.57 27.20 -11.23
C HIS A 153 7.85 27.96 -11.59
N LYS A 154 8.95 27.22 -11.74
CA LYS A 154 10.21 27.78 -12.24
C LYS A 154 10.09 28.08 -13.74
N ASP A 155 10.78 29.10 -14.21
CA ASP A 155 10.89 29.43 -15.64
C ASP A 155 11.39 28.21 -16.43
N GLY A 156 10.64 27.84 -17.48
CA GLY A 156 10.89 26.62 -18.29
C GLY A 156 10.22 25.35 -17.75
N CYS A 157 9.35 25.44 -16.73
CA CYS A 157 8.52 24.32 -16.30
C CYS A 157 7.35 24.11 -17.28
N PRO A 158 7.01 22.88 -17.68
CA PRO A 158 5.85 22.62 -18.55
C PRO A 158 4.49 23.00 -17.94
N HIS A 159 4.44 23.33 -16.64
CA HIS A 159 3.24 23.82 -15.96
C HIS A 159 3.19 25.35 -15.81
N THR A 160 4.22 26.10 -16.19
CA THR A 160 4.04 27.55 -16.31
C THR A 160 3.04 27.78 -17.44
N PRO A 161 1.88 28.44 -17.21
CA PRO A 161 1.11 28.95 -18.32
C PRO A 161 2.01 29.91 -19.09
N GLU A 162 2.26 29.64 -20.36
CA GLU A 162 3.02 30.53 -21.22
C GLU A 162 2.37 31.92 -21.16
N GLY A 163 3.18 32.92 -20.84
CA GLY A 163 2.73 34.18 -20.24
C GLY A 163 1.74 35.01 -21.05
N GLU A 164 1.07 35.91 -20.32
CA GLU A 164 0.60 37.20 -20.86
C GLU A 164 1.77 38.19 -20.96
#